data_AF-A0A7C1MB24-F1
#
_entry.id   AF-A0A7C1MB24-F1
#
_cell.length_a   1.000
_cell.length_b   1.000
_cell.length_c   1.000
_cell.angle_alpha   90.00
_cell.angle_beta   90.00
_cell.angle_gamma   90.00
#
_symmetry.space_group_name_H-M   'P 1'
#
loop_
_entity.id
_entity.type
_entity.pdbx_description
1 polymer ?
#
loop_
_entity_poly.entity_id
_entity_poly.type
_entity_poly.pdbx_seq_one_letter_code
_entity_poly.pdbx_strand_id
1 'polypeptide(L)'
;MGEAKRRANEIAKFKAEQSRWLANLTPAEKVILQLSQRLEERLVRAQGFTEGCYHLAFFMTRYLADKGVVVTPIIGWVNDGTWDGVASHAWVEFEGRITDVSMTRTSHPRQQPPGSMIVLDQILKKGRAEYTYYKNDDHRALKAAAMQRCDPQLGPIQAQKDVHHRQMLRIAEPGHLERIDDYLAGAPSGLQFNDLKQLVE
;
A
#
# COMPACT_ATOMS: atom_id res chain seq x y z
N MET A 1 11.61 -22.38 -32.64
CA MET A 1 12.06 -22.88 -31.32
C MET A 1 12.57 -21.79 -30.34
N GLY A 2 12.51 -20.49 -30.66
CA GLY A 2 13.15 -19.44 -29.84
C GLY A 2 12.34 -18.90 -28.66
N GLU A 3 11.02 -18.78 -28.79
CA GLU A 3 10.20 -18.02 -27.85
C GLU A 3 9.87 -18.78 -26.56
N ALA A 4 9.51 -20.07 -26.68
CA ALA A 4 9.27 -20.93 -25.51
C ALA A 4 10.51 -21.11 -24.65
N LYS A 5 11.70 -21.25 -25.26
CA LYS A 5 12.98 -21.37 -24.56
C LYS A 5 13.39 -20.06 -23.89
N ARG A 6 13.19 -18.91 -24.55
CA ARG A 6 13.41 -17.58 -23.97
C ARG A 6 12.53 -17.37 -22.73
N ARG A 7 11.23 -17.66 -22.86
CA ARG A 7 10.28 -17.55 -21.74
C ARG A 7 10.62 -18.48 -20.58
N ALA A 8 11.03 -19.71 -20.85
CA ALA A 8 11.47 -20.64 -19.82
C ALA A 8 12.71 -20.12 -19.06
N ASN A 9 13.68 -19.55 -19.77
CA ASN A 9 14.87 -18.95 -19.16
C ASN A 9 14.55 -17.71 -18.33
N GLU A 10 13.64 -16.84 -18.79
CA GLU A 10 13.16 -15.67 -18.04
C GLU A 10 12.48 -16.09 -16.73
N ILE A 11 11.63 -17.12 -16.78
CA ILE A 11 10.97 -17.66 -15.58
C ILE A 11 12.00 -18.27 -14.62
N ALA A 12 12.98 -19.02 -15.13
CA ALA A 12 14.02 -19.63 -14.31
C ALA A 12 14.89 -18.57 -13.62
N LYS A 13 15.27 -17.51 -14.34
CA LYS A 13 16.01 -16.37 -13.79
C LYS A 13 15.22 -15.66 -12.70
N PHE A 14 13.96 -15.34 -12.96
CA PHE A 14 13.07 -14.71 -11.98
C PHE A 14 12.92 -15.55 -10.70
N LYS A 15 12.72 -16.86 -10.84
CA LYS A 15 12.64 -17.78 -9.69
C LYS A 15 13.95 -17.82 -8.90
N ALA A 16 15.10 -17.84 -9.58
CA ALA A 16 16.40 -17.85 -8.91
C ALA A 16 16.66 -16.55 -8.14
N GLU A 17 16.29 -15.40 -8.71
CA GLU A 17 16.38 -14.09 -8.07
C GLU A 17 15.47 -14.01 -6.84
N GLN A 18 14.22 -14.44 -6.94
CA GLN A 18 13.30 -14.50 -5.80
C GLN A 18 13.81 -15.43 -4.69
N SER A 19 14.27 -16.65 -5.03
CA SER A 19 14.79 -17.58 -4.03
C SER A 19 16.01 -17.01 -3.30
N ARG A 20 16.90 -16.31 -4.02
CA ARG A 20 18.06 -15.65 -3.42
C ARG A 20 17.64 -14.51 -2.49
N TRP A 21 16.70 -13.69 -2.91
CA TRP A 21 16.15 -12.62 -2.08
C TRP A 21 15.52 -13.17 -0.79
N LEU A 22 14.67 -14.20 -0.89
CA LEU A 22 14.05 -14.86 0.26
C LEU A 22 15.07 -15.45 1.25
N ALA A 23 16.15 -16.05 0.74
CA ALA A 23 17.20 -16.64 1.57
C ALA A 23 17.96 -15.57 2.39
N ASN A 24 18.05 -14.35 1.87
CA ASN A 24 18.81 -13.26 2.47
C ASN A 24 17.99 -12.36 3.40
N LEU A 25 16.68 -12.62 3.57
CA LEU A 25 15.86 -11.84 4.50
C LEU A 25 16.28 -12.06 5.95
N THR A 26 16.47 -10.97 6.67
CA THR A 26 16.58 -10.90 8.12
C THR A 26 15.29 -11.40 8.80
N PRO A 27 15.32 -11.71 10.10
CA PRO A 27 14.12 -12.08 10.84
C PRO A 27 13.00 -11.03 10.77
N ALA A 28 13.34 -9.73 10.88
CA ALA A 28 12.37 -8.64 10.79
C ALA A 28 11.69 -8.58 9.42
N GLU A 29 12.49 -8.66 8.35
CA GLU A 29 11.97 -8.67 6.97
C GLU A 29 11.09 -9.89 6.68
N LYS A 30 11.39 -11.06 7.26
CA LYS A 30 10.53 -12.25 7.16
C LYS A 30 9.17 -12.02 7.79
N VAL A 31 9.10 -11.32 8.93
CA VAL A 31 7.82 -10.97 9.57
C VAL A 31 7.01 -10.04 8.66
N ILE A 32 7.65 -9.01 8.07
CA ILE A 32 7.01 -8.09 7.12
C ILE A 32 6.46 -8.86 5.90
N LEU A 33 7.26 -9.76 5.33
CA LEU A 33 6.85 -10.59 4.20
C LEU A 33 5.63 -11.46 4.55
N GLN A 34 5.69 -12.19 5.66
CA GLN A 34 4.62 -13.09 6.08
C GLN A 34 3.31 -12.33 6.35
N LEU A 35 3.40 -11.20 7.05
CA LEU A 35 2.24 -10.34 7.29
C LEU A 35 1.63 -9.85 5.98
N SER A 36 2.47 -9.36 5.07
CA SER A 36 2.04 -8.84 3.76
C SER A 36 1.32 -9.90 2.94
N GLN A 37 1.85 -11.12 2.88
CA GLN A 37 1.22 -12.24 2.20
C GLN A 37 -0.13 -12.59 2.82
N ARG A 38 -0.23 -12.69 4.15
CA ARG A 38 -1.50 -13.00 4.82
C ARG A 38 -2.54 -11.92 4.61
N LEU A 39 -2.16 -10.64 4.64
CA LEU A 39 -3.07 -9.53 4.35
C LEU A 39 -3.58 -9.56 2.91
N GLU A 40 -2.69 -9.78 1.92
CA GLU A 40 -3.11 -9.91 0.52
C GLU A 40 -4.08 -11.09 0.36
N GLU A 41 -3.72 -12.26 0.90
CA GLU A 41 -4.46 -13.48 0.66
C GLU A 41 -5.80 -13.53 1.38
N ARG A 42 -5.83 -13.16 2.67
CA ARG A 42 -6.95 -13.35 3.58
C ARG A 42 -7.88 -12.13 3.69
N LEU A 43 -7.39 -10.93 3.42
CA LEU A 43 -8.20 -9.70 3.49
C LEU A 43 -8.45 -9.12 2.10
N VAL A 44 -7.40 -8.68 1.40
CA VAL A 44 -7.53 -7.97 0.12
C VAL A 44 -8.18 -8.85 -0.94
N ARG A 45 -7.71 -10.09 -1.08
CA ARG A 45 -8.23 -11.04 -2.07
C ARG A 45 -9.48 -11.76 -1.59
N ALA A 46 -9.41 -12.44 -0.44
CA ALA A 46 -10.49 -13.32 0.01
C ALA A 46 -11.76 -12.55 0.41
N GLN A 47 -11.62 -11.38 1.06
CA GLN A 47 -12.78 -10.56 1.44
C GLN A 47 -13.06 -9.43 0.44
N GLY A 48 -12.26 -9.33 -0.62
CA GLY A 48 -12.43 -8.32 -1.65
C GLY A 48 -12.19 -6.89 -1.13
N PHE A 49 -11.40 -6.72 -0.07
CA PHE A 49 -11.15 -5.44 0.57
C PHE A 49 -10.46 -4.45 -0.39
N THR A 50 -11.02 -3.25 -0.50
CA THR A 50 -10.55 -2.16 -1.38
C THR A 50 -10.60 -0.83 -0.63
N GLU A 51 -9.91 0.19 -1.16
CA GLU A 51 -9.96 1.57 -0.63
C GLU A 51 -9.47 1.73 0.84
N GLY A 52 -8.80 0.72 1.39
CA GLY A 52 -8.32 0.71 2.76
C GLY A 52 -6.80 0.86 2.91
N CYS A 53 -6.13 1.59 2.01
CA CYS A 53 -4.66 1.73 2.04
C CYS A 53 -4.14 2.33 3.36
N TYR A 54 -4.78 3.40 3.88
CA TYR A 54 -4.48 3.97 5.20
C TYR A 54 -4.64 2.92 6.30
N HIS A 55 -5.76 2.22 6.27
CA HIS A 55 -6.10 1.24 7.29
C HIS A 55 -5.10 0.08 7.33
N LEU A 56 -4.68 -0.42 6.16
CA LEU A 56 -3.66 -1.47 6.06
C LEU A 56 -2.29 -0.98 6.51
N ALA A 57 -1.86 0.22 6.11
CA ALA A 57 -0.58 0.78 6.53
C ALA A 57 -0.51 0.97 8.06
N PHE A 58 -1.59 1.46 8.67
CA PHE A 58 -1.74 1.62 10.10
C PHE A 58 -1.78 0.30 10.85
N PHE A 59 -2.58 -0.67 10.39
CA PHE A 59 -2.59 -2.02 10.95
C PHE A 59 -1.21 -2.66 10.88
N MET A 60 -0.53 -2.60 9.73
CA MET A 60 0.82 -3.15 9.57
C MET A 60 1.81 -2.49 10.53
N THR A 61 1.79 -1.16 10.63
CA THR A 61 2.66 -0.42 11.55
C THR A 61 2.47 -0.90 12.98
N ARG A 62 1.22 -0.98 13.44
CA ARG A 62 0.91 -1.39 14.81
C ARG A 62 1.20 -2.86 15.08
N TYR A 63 0.84 -3.75 14.16
CA TYR A 63 1.08 -5.19 14.28
C TYR A 63 2.58 -5.52 14.29
N LEU A 64 3.36 -4.84 13.44
CA LEU A 64 4.81 -5.05 13.38
C LEU A 64 5.51 -4.55 14.63
N ALA A 65 5.04 -3.43 15.22
CA ALA A 65 5.54 -2.95 16.51
C ALA A 65 5.36 -3.99 17.63
N ASP A 66 4.21 -4.69 17.65
CA ASP A 66 3.94 -5.83 18.57
C ASP A 66 4.97 -6.98 18.42
N LYS A 67 5.61 -7.09 17.24
CA LYS A 67 6.63 -8.10 16.93
C LYS A 67 8.06 -7.54 17.01
N GLY A 68 8.24 -6.31 17.53
CA GLY A 68 9.55 -5.65 17.64
C GLY A 68 10.12 -5.14 16.31
N VAL A 69 9.29 -4.98 15.28
CA VAL A 69 9.68 -4.46 13.96
C VAL A 69 9.12 -3.05 13.78
N VAL A 70 10.01 -2.07 13.69
CA VAL A 70 9.63 -0.66 13.50
C VAL A 70 9.58 -0.35 12.01
N VAL A 71 8.41 0.06 11.53
CA VAL A 71 8.20 0.58 10.18
C VAL A 71 7.60 1.97 10.25
N THR A 72 7.76 2.74 9.18
CA THR A 72 7.17 4.08 9.07
C THR A 72 5.95 4.01 8.15
N PRO A 73 4.73 4.34 8.61
CA PRO A 73 3.60 4.54 7.73
C PRO A 73 3.84 5.80 6.90
N ILE A 74 3.72 5.69 5.59
CA ILE A 74 3.81 6.83 4.68
C ILE A 74 2.42 7.15 4.15
N ILE A 75 2.00 8.40 4.31
CA ILE A 75 0.81 8.95 3.69
C ILE A 75 1.29 9.85 2.56
N GLY A 76 1.01 9.47 1.32
CA GLY A 76 1.52 10.15 0.15
C GLY A 76 0.60 9.98 -1.04
N TRP A 77 1.20 9.85 -2.23
CA TRP A 77 0.45 9.82 -3.48
C TRP A 77 1.01 8.80 -4.48
N VAL A 78 0.15 8.32 -5.36
CA VAL A 78 0.51 7.41 -6.46
C VAL A 78 -0.05 7.89 -7.82
N ASN A 79 0.66 7.57 -8.90
CA ASN A 79 0.22 7.81 -10.28
C ASN A 79 0.68 6.64 -11.18
N ASP A 80 -0.19 6.18 -12.07
CA ASP A 80 0.07 5.10 -13.04
C ASP A 80 0.59 5.58 -14.42
N GLY A 81 0.86 6.88 -14.54
CA GLY A 81 1.30 7.58 -15.74
C GLY A 81 0.19 7.92 -16.73
N THR A 82 -1.08 7.61 -16.45
CA THR A 82 -2.17 7.75 -17.44
C THR A 82 -2.86 9.11 -17.42
N TRP A 83 -2.62 9.93 -16.39
CA TRP A 83 -3.20 11.27 -16.23
C TRP A 83 -2.30 12.18 -15.38
N ASP A 84 -2.52 13.49 -15.46
CA ASP A 84 -1.62 14.52 -14.90
C ASP A 84 -1.80 14.80 -13.39
N GLY A 85 -2.66 14.06 -12.68
CA GLY A 85 -2.82 14.20 -11.24
C GLY A 85 -2.35 12.98 -10.47
N VAL A 86 -2.65 12.92 -9.18
CA VAL A 86 -2.19 11.84 -8.29
C VAL A 86 -3.33 11.38 -7.39
N ALA A 87 -3.33 10.11 -7.02
CA ALA A 87 -4.26 9.56 -6.05
C ALA A 87 -3.60 9.50 -4.67
N SER A 88 -4.30 9.98 -3.65
CA SER A 88 -3.84 9.83 -2.26
C SER A 88 -3.73 8.35 -1.89
N HIS A 89 -2.64 7.96 -1.22
CA HIS A 89 -2.34 6.57 -0.93
C HIS A 89 -1.50 6.40 0.33
N ALA A 90 -1.42 5.18 0.86
CA ALA A 90 -0.53 4.85 1.95
C ALA A 90 0.11 3.47 1.86
N TRP A 91 1.31 3.38 2.40
CA TRP A 91 2.15 2.19 2.47
C TRP A 91 3.00 2.22 3.75
N VAL A 92 3.79 1.18 3.99
CA VAL A 92 4.80 1.19 5.08
C VAL A 92 6.20 1.10 4.49
N GLU A 93 7.16 1.74 5.16
CA GLU A 93 8.59 1.64 4.84
C GLU A 93 9.39 1.02 5.97
N PHE A 94 10.27 0.09 5.59
CA PHE A 94 11.29 -0.48 6.46
C PHE A 94 12.66 -0.18 5.84
N GLU A 95 13.49 0.58 6.56
CA GLU A 95 14.82 1.01 6.06
C GLU A 95 14.75 1.72 4.69
N GLY A 96 13.68 2.51 4.47
CA GLY A 96 13.44 3.23 3.22
C GLY A 96 12.88 2.39 2.07
N ARG A 97 12.61 1.10 2.27
CA ARG A 97 12.05 0.19 1.26
C ARG A 97 10.55 0.03 1.42
N ILE A 98 9.81 0.08 0.31
CA ILE A 98 8.35 0.12 0.25
C ILE A 98 7.75 -1.27 0.48
N THR A 99 6.68 -1.33 1.28
CA THR A 99 5.75 -2.46 1.32
C THR A 99 4.32 -1.96 1.14
N ASP A 100 3.66 -2.42 0.08
CA ASP A 100 2.28 -2.10 -0.25
C ASP A 100 1.55 -3.33 -0.81
N VAL A 101 0.46 -3.70 -0.13
CA VAL A 101 -0.44 -4.79 -0.52
C VAL A 101 -1.81 -4.30 -0.99
N SER A 102 -2.10 -3.01 -0.76
CA SER A 102 -3.43 -2.42 -0.94
C SER A 102 -3.75 -2.12 -2.41
N MET A 103 -2.73 -1.90 -3.24
CA MET A 103 -2.90 -1.67 -4.67
C MET A 103 -3.23 -2.93 -5.48
N THR A 104 -3.11 -4.12 -4.89
CA THR A 104 -3.36 -5.39 -5.60
C THR A 104 -4.83 -5.59 -5.99
N ARG A 105 -5.75 -4.79 -5.42
CA ARG A 105 -7.16 -4.74 -5.76
C ARG A 105 -7.70 -3.31 -5.64
N THR A 106 -8.45 -2.87 -6.64
CA THR A 106 -9.10 -1.56 -6.67
C THR A 106 -10.60 -1.73 -6.88
N SER A 107 -11.41 -0.83 -6.30
CA SER A 107 -12.88 -0.85 -6.41
C SER A 107 -13.35 -0.56 -7.85
N HIS A 108 -12.62 0.29 -8.57
CA HIS A 108 -12.92 0.71 -9.94
C HIS A 108 -11.78 0.31 -10.90
N PRO A 109 -11.59 -0.99 -11.19
CA PRO A 109 -10.42 -1.52 -11.90
C PRO A 109 -10.28 -1.03 -13.35
N ARG A 110 -11.30 -0.39 -13.94
CA ARG A 110 -11.23 0.24 -15.26
C ARG A 110 -10.68 1.67 -15.21
N GLN A 111 -10.89 2.37 -14.10
CA GLN A 111 -10.46 3.75 -13.90
C GLN A 111 -9.11 3.81 -13.17
N GLN A 112 -8.91 2.92 -12.21
CA GLN A 112 -7.66 2.74 -11.48
C GLN A 112 -7.27 1.27 -11.55
N PRO A 113 -6.44 0.85 -12.51
CA PRO A 113 -6.02 -0.54 -12.63
C PRO A 113 -5.27 -1.01 -11.38
N PRO A 114 -5.45 -2.26 -10.91
CA PRO A 114 -4.67 -2.79 -9.79
C PRO A 114 -3.16 -2.70 -10.04
N GLY A 115 -2.42 -2.27 -9.03
CA GLY A 115 -0.97 -2.23 -9.00
C GLY A 115 -0.35 -3.54 -8.52
N SER A 116 0.98 -3.54 -8.42
CA SER A 116 1.75 -4.69 -7.94
C SER A 116 1.68 -4.83 -6.43
N MET A 117 1.81 -6.07 -5.93
CA MET A 117 2.16 -6.31 -4.53
C MET A 117 3.65 -6.07 -4.36
N ILE A 118 4.00 -5.07 -3.55
CA ILE A 118 5.39 -4.69 -3.27
C ILE A 118 5.69 -5.05 -1.82
N VAL A 119 6.82 -5.72 -1.57
CA VAL A 119 7.30 -6.03 -0.22
C VAL A 119 8.80 -5.78 -0.19
N LEU A 120 9.23 -4.80 0.60
CA LEU A 120 10.63 -4.36 0.70
C LEU A 120 11.23 -4.07 -0.70
N ASP A 121 10.52 -3.27 -1.49
CA ASP A 121 10.77 -2.95 -2.90
C ASP A 121 10.71 -4.12 -3.89
N GLN A 122 10.55 -5.36 -3.42
CA GLN A 122 10.42 -6.51 -4.28
C GLN A 122 8.97 -6.68 -4.75
N ILE A 123 8.78 -6.77 -6.06
CA ILE A 123 7.48 -7.14 -6.64
C ILE A 123 7.27 -8.64 -6.46
N LEU A 124 6.26 -9.02 -5.68
CA LEU A 124 5.87 -10.41 -5.46
C LEU A 124 4.74 -10.86 -6.40
N LYS A 125 3.86 -9.91 -6.76
CA LYS A 125 2.76 -10.14 -7.69
C LYS A 125 2.63 -8.92 -8.59
N LYS A 126 2.78 -9.13 -9.90
CA LYS A 126 2.69 -8.05 -10.88
C LYS A 126 1.24 -7.57 -11.02
N GLY A 127 1.05 -6.26 -10.95
CA GLY A 127 -0.22 -5.58 -11.23
C GLY A 127 -0.50 -5.41 -12.71
N ARG A 128 -1.65 -4.80 -13.02
CA ARG A 128 -1.99 -4.35 -14.38
C ARG A 128 -1.41 -2.99 -14.73
N ALA A 129 -1.09 -2.17 -13.73
CA ALA A 129 -0.40 -0.89 -13.90
C ALA A 129 0.84 -0.82 -13.00
N GLU A 130 1.83 -0.06 -13.45
CA GLU A 130 3.01 0.30 -12.67
C GLU A 130 2.79 1.70 -12.11
N TYR A 131 2.91 1.85 -10.79
CA TYR A 131 2.64 3.09 -10.09
C TYR A 131 3.95 3.73 -9.63
N THR A 132 4.05 5.04 -9.80
CA THR A 132 5.08 5.87 -9.17
C THR A 132 4.56 6.37 -7.82
N TYR A 133 5.40 6.31 -6.78
CA TYR A 133 5.07 6.71 -5.42
C TYR A 133 5.73 8.06 -5.08
N TYR A 134 4.98 8.95 -4.45
CA TYR A 134 5.42 10.29 -4.07
C TYR A 134 5.19 10.51 -2.58
N LYS A 135 6.25 10.83 -1.84
CA LYS A 135 6.18 11.16 -0.40
C LYS A 135 5.73 12.58 -0.12
N ASN A 136 6.06 13.48 -1.05
CA ASN A 136 5.71 14.89 -1.00
C ASN A 136 4.82 15.19 -2.19
N ASP A 137 4.00 16.24 -2.03
CA ASP A 137 3.08 16.72 -3.04
C ASP A 137 3.89 17.39 -4.16
N ASP A 138 4.52 16.59 -5.02
CA ASP A 138 5.39 17.10 -6.07
C ASP A 138 4.52 17.82 -7.11
N HIS A 139 4.98 19.01 -7.53
CA HIS A 139 4.20 20.14 -8.06
C HIS A 139 3.21 19.89 -9.22
N ARG A 140 3.19 18.69 -9.82
CA ARG A 140 2.21 18.27 -10.85
C ARG A 140 0.83 17.99 -10.26
N ALA A 141 0.77 17.38 -9.07
CA ALA A 141 -0.47 17.11 -8.33
C ALA A 141 -1.31 18.38 -8.08
N LEU A 142 -0.63 19.48 -7.77
CA LEU A 142 -1.24 20.78 -7.46
C LEU A 142 -1.99 21.39 -8.66
N LYS A 143 -1.55 21.14 -9.91
CA LYS A 143 -2.19 21.71 -11.11
C LYS A 143 -3.51 21.00 -11.44
N ALA A 144 -3.53 19.68 -11.41
CA ALA A 144 -4.76 18.91 -11.66
C ALA A 144 -5.78 19.06 -10.52
N ALA A 145 -5.32 19.05 -9.27
CA ALA A 145 -6.18 19.29 -8.10
C ALA A 145 -6.77 20.71 -8.10
N ALA A 146 -6.03 21.73 -8.55
CA ALA A 146 -6.57 23.09 -8.69
C ALA A 146 -7.71 23.19 -9.71
N MET A 147 -7.63 22.46 -10.83
CA MET A 147 -8.70 22.44 -11.83
C MET A 147 -9.96 21.73 -11.32
N GLN A 148 -9.81 20.61 -10.60
CA GLN A 148 -10.93 19.89 -10.01
C GLN A 148 -11.60 20.63 -8.84
N ARG A 149 -10.84 21.42 -8.07
CA ARG A 149 -11.38 22.25 -6.99
C ARG A 149 -12.31 23.36 -7.49
N CYS A 150 -12.11 23.82 -8.73
CA CYS A 150 -12.96 24.82 -9.37
C CYS A 150 -14.20 24.23 -10.06
N ASP A 151 -14.30 22.90 -10.15
CA ASP A 151 -15.47 22.22 -10.67
C ASP A 151 -16.59 22.20 -9.61
N PRO A 152 -17.81 22.70 -9.90
CA PRO A 152 -18.89 22.78 -8.91
C PRO A 152 -19.37 21.43 -8.35
N GLN A 153 -19.15 20.33 -9.08
CA GLN A 153 -19.54 18.98 -8.66
C GLN A 153 -18.41 18.24 -7.97
N LEU A 154 -17.18 18.36 -8.48
CA LEU A 154 -16.02 17.63 -7.96
C LEU A 154 -15.29 18.37 -6.83
N GLY A 155 -15.41 19.69 -6.76
CA GLY A 155 -14.73 20.53 -5.78
C GLY A 155 -15.03 20.14 -4.32
N PRO A 156 -16.30 19.96 -3.91
CA PRO A 156 -16.63 19.51 -2.56
C PRO A 156 -16.07 18.12 -2.22
N ILE A 157 -16.11 17.19 -3.18
CA ILE A 157 -15.58 15.82 -3.01
C ILE A 157 -14.07 15.86 -2.81
N GLN A 158 -13.35 16.67 -3.61
CA GLN A 158 -11.92 16.83 -3.48
C GLN A 158 -11.55 17.48 -2.15
N ALA A 159 -12.30 18.49 -1.71
CA ALA A 159 -12.07 19.13 -0.41
C ALA A 159 -12.22 18.14 0.76
N GLN A 160 -13.22 17.25 0.72
CA GLN A 160 -13.39 16.21 1.74
C GLN A 160 -12.22 15.21 1.72
N LYS A 161 -11.75 14.79 0.54
CA LYS A 161 -10.58 13.92 0.40
C LYS A 161 -9.31 14.57 0.97
N ASP A 162 -9.11 15.86 0.72
CA ASP A 162 -7.96 16.61 1.23
C ASP A 162 -8.01 16.77 2.76
N VAL A 163 -9.20 16.94 3.35
CA VAL A 163 -9.38 16.93 4.81
C VAL A 163 -9.04 15.57 5.39
N HIS A 164 -9.56 14.49 4.79
CA HIS A 164 -9.29 13.13 5.25
C HIS A 164 -7.79 12.78 5.14
N HIS A 165 -7.15 13.10 4.02
CA HIS A 165 -5.72 12.86 3.82
C HIS A 165 -4.85 13.60 4.86
N ARG A 166 -5.16 14.87 5.15
CA ARG A 166 -4.47 15.63 6.20
C ARG A 166 -4.69 15.07 7.60
N GLN A 167 -5.86 14.50 7.88
CA GLN A 167 -6.10 13.79 9.13
C GLN A 167 -5.22 12.54 9.23
N MET A 168 -5.09 11.77 8.15
CA MET A 168 -4.24 10.58 8.12
C MET A 168 -2.76 10.95 8.31
N LEU A 169 -2.28 12.05 7.71
CA LEU A 169 -0.93 12.58 7.95
C LEU A 169 -0.66 12.84 9.43
N ARG A 170 -1.62 13.43 10.17
CA ARG A 170 -1.50 13.68 11.61
C ARG A 170 -1.46 12.40 12.44
N ILE A 171 -2.20 11.38 12.03
CA ILE A 171 -2.19 10.06 12.69
C ILE A 171 -0.85 9.35 12.45
N ALA A 172 -0.28 9.52 11.25
CA ALA A 172 0.97 8.88 10.83
C ALA A 172 2.25 9.57 11.37
N GLU A 173 2.12 10.64 12.17
CA GLU A 173 3.28 11.36 12.69
C GLU A 173 4.22 10.43 13.48
N PRO A 174 5.54 10.46 13.22
CA PRO A 174 6.49 9.60 13.92
C PRO A 174 6.43 9.78 15.44
N GLY A 175 6.50 8.66 16.17
CA GLY A 175 6.48 8.65 17.63
C GLY A 175 5.08 8.69 18.27
N HIS A 176 4.01 8.65 17.47
CA HIS A 176 2.62 8.71 17.95
C HIS A 176 1.81 7.44 17.66
N LEU A 177 2.32 6.27 18.09
CA LEU A 177 1.66 4.98 17.85
C LEU A 177 0.27 4.90 18.50
N GLU A 178 0.05 5.62 19.60
CA GLU A 178 -1.24 5.73 20.29
C GLU A 178 -2.34 6.30 19.39
N ARG A 179 -2.00 7.20 18.44
CA ARG A 179 -2.99 7.74 17.49
C ARG A 179 -3.42 6.68 16.47
N ILE A 180 -2.50 5.78 16.12
CA ILE A 180 -2.81 4.62 15.27
C ILE A 180 -3.72 3.65 16.04
N ASP A 181 -3.46 3.43 17.33
CA ASP A 181 -4.32 2.62 18.19
C ASP A 181 -5.74 3.18 18.26
N ASP A 182 -5.90 4.49 18.54
CA ASP A 182 -7.20 5.16 18.59
C ASP A 182 -7.95 5.04 17.25
N TYR A 183 -7.25 5.21 16.13
CA TYR A 183 -7.81 5.05 14.80
C TYR A 183 -8.33 3.62 14.55
N LEU A 184 -7.53 2.61 14.87
CA LEU A 184 -7.90 1.21 14.66
C LEU A 184 -9.00 0.75 15.62
N ALA A 185 -9.05 1.28 16.84
CA ALA A 185 -10.13 1.03 17.80
C ALA A 185 -11.47 1.62 17.32
N GLY A 186 -11.43 2.76 16.63
CA GLY A 186 -12.61 3.40 16.04
C GLY A 186 -13.10 2.77 14.73
N ALA A 187 -12.41 1.76 14.19
CA ALA A 187 -12.80 1.09 12.95
C ALA A 187 -14.08 0.26 13.13
N PRO A 188 -14.86 0.03 12.06
CA PRO A 188 -15.99 -0.90 12.08
C PRO A 188 -15.55 -2.31 12.51
N SER A 189 -16.48 -3.09 13.07
CA SER A 189 -16.25 -4.50 13.40
C SER A 189 -15.79 -5.29 12.16
N GLY A 190 -14.81 -6.17 12.35
CA GLY A 190 -14.09 -6.87 11.28
C GLY A 190 -12.86 -6.13 10.75
N LEU A 191 -12.70 -4.85 11.10
CA LEU A 191 -11.55 -4.01 10.74
C LEU A 191 -10.85 -3.44 11.98
N GLN A 192 -11.27 -3.79 13.20
CA GLN A 192 -10.52 -3.39 14.39
C GLN A 192 -9.20 -4.15 14.46
N PHE A 193 -8.24 -3.61 15.22
CA PHE A 193 -6.90 -4.21 15.34
C PHE A 193 -6.95 -5.71 15.71
N ASN A 194 -7.78 -6.08 16.68
CA ASN A 194 -7.89 -7.48 17.13
C ASN A 194 -8.53 -8.39 16.09
N ASP A 195 -9.53 -7.92 15.35
CA ASP A 195 -10.16 -8.68 14.26
C ASP A 195 -9.15 -8.98 13.15
N LEU A 196 -8.39 -7.95 12.75
CA LEU A 196 -7.35 -8.09 11.74
C LEU A 196 -6.17 -8.94 12.22
N LYS A 197 -5.79 -8.81 13.49
CA LYS A 197 -4.77 -9.66 14.12
C LYS A 197 -5.18 -11.12 14.06
N GLN A 198 -6.40 -11.46 14.47
CA GLN A 198 -6.93 -12.82 14.38
C GLN A 198 -6.97 -13.32 12.93
N LEU A 199 -7.28 -12.45 11.97
CA LEU A 199 -7.29 -12.80 10.55
C LEU A 199 -5.89 -13.20 10.02
N VAL A 200 -4.82 -12.62 10.54
CA VAL A 200 -3.44 -12.82 10.02
C VAL A 200 -2.55 -13.69 10.92
N GLU A 201 -3.05 -14.16 12.05
CA GLU A 201 -2.40 -15.21 12.87
C GLU A 201 -2.78 -16.62 12.37
#